data_AF-A0A7C1YID3-F1
#
_entry.id   AF-A0A7C1YID3-F1
#
_cell.length_a   1.000
_cell.length_b   1.000
_cell.length_c   1.000
_cell.angle_alpha   90.00
_cell.angle_beta   90.00
_cell.angle_gamma   90.00
#
_symmetry.space_group_name_H-M   'P 1'
#
loop_
_entity.id
_entity.type
_entity.pdbx_description
1 polymer ?
#
loop_
_entity_poly.entity_id
_entity_poly.type
_entity_poly.pdbx_seq_one_letter_code
_entity_poly.pdbx_strand_id
1 'polypeptide(L)'
;MKHKLRNNNGFTLIELMVAMGILAMVMALASIVFRVSINAHRTALANAEIMQKVRAITDQLNADFKGLNKDSEIFMVWVARPVAPGGRTDNDSDGYERFDRVVFFADGDFQSHGASPTIRGNTARICYMLAKKPSPVPGQPPIKVDAQKAEQRILARNQHIMTDDPTLADFLDPNNFTGSQWREWNNRYEYDKLSLEQWKRIPFDSKKNILSVITGIKFDVPTVAEDFWGCSIDPADPDSIHMLLCEGVAEFKIQSWYDAQQRWIPEVDPDRDGTLADTDFIMAPSGNALDLEAVPGVLYPYPPHGGVLIRNISYPRDQVDKAHFNEIPGLGRALKFTFT
;
A
#
# COMPACT_ATOMS: atom_id res chain seq x y z
N MET A 1 53.16 67.52 37.86
CA MET A 1 52.22 66.37 37.78
C MET A 1 50.91 66.86 37.16
N LYS A 2 50.62 66.49 35.90
CA LYS A 2 49.36 66.84 35.21
C LYS A 2 48.33 65.74 35.49
N HIS A 3 47.30 66.04 36.27
CA HIS A 3 46.13 65.15 36.40
C HIS A 3 45.33 65.19 35.09
N LYS A 4 45.39 64.11 34.32
CA LYS A 4 44.47 63.84 33.20
C LYS A 4 43.11 63.50 33.82
N LEU A 5 42.17 64.46 33.82
CA LEU A 5 40.77 64.19 34.10
C LEU A 5 40.24 63.24 33.03
N ARG A 6 39.96 62.00 33.43
CA ARG A 6 39.36 60.98 32.59
C ARG A 6 37.85 61.26 32.57
N ASN A 7 37.37 61.92 31.51
CA ASN A 7 35.94 62.06 31.25
C ASN A 7 35.36 60.65 31.04
N ASN A 8 34.69 60.13 32.07
CA ASN A 8 33.80 58.99 31.90
C ASN A 8 32.53 59.56 31.27
N ASN A 9 32.42 59.46 29.94
CA ASN A 9 31.22 59.82 29.20
C ASN A 9 30.08 58.87 29.64
N GLY A 10 29.24 59.32 30.56
CA GLY A 10 28.03 58.60 30.96
C GLY A 10 26.97 58.68 29.87
N PHE A 11 26.27 57.58 29.62
CA PHE A 11 25.14 57.53 28.70
C PHE A 11 24.00 58.42 29.17
N THR A 12 23.41 59.17 28.24
CA THR A 12 22.19 59.94 28.52
C THR A 12 20.97 59.02 28.57
N LEU A 13 19.95 59.42 29.35
CA LEU A 13 18.68 58.69 29.49
C LEU A 13 17.99 58.47 28.13
N ILE A 14 18.16 59.42 27.20
CA ILE A 14 17.63 59.36 25.83
C ILE A 14 18.35 58.30 24.99
N GLU A 15 19.68 58.20 25.08
CA GLU A 15 20.46 57.18 24.36
C GLU A 15 20.12 55.77 24.84
N LEU A 16 19.85 55.59 26.14
CA LEU A 16 19.40 54.31 26.69
C LEU A 16 18.02 53.91 26.13
N MET A 17 17.08 54.85 26.06
CA MET A 17 15.75 54.58 25.50
C MET A 17 15.82 54.22 24.01
N VAL A 18 16.66 54.92 23.24
CA VAL A 18 16.88 54.62 21.82
C VAL A 18 17.52 53.23 21.66
N ALA A 19 18.52 52.90 22.47
CA ALA A 19 19.16 51.58 22.44
C ALA A 19 18.17 50.45 22.77
N MET A 20 17.30 50.63 23.77
CA MET A 20 16.25 49.68 24.10
C MET A 20 15.22 49.52 22.96
N GLY A 21 14.83 50.62 22.32
CA GLY A 21 13.92 50.59 21.17
C GLY A 21 14.50 49.83 19.97
N ILE A 22 15.77 50.08 19.65
CA ILE A 22 16.49 49.35 18.59
C ILE A 22 16.63 47.86 18.95
N LEU A 23 16.99 47.55 20.21
CA LEU A 23 17.11 46.17 20.67
C LEU A 23 15.78 45.42 20.53
N ALA A 24 14.67 46.02 20.95
CA ALA A 24 13.34 45.43 20.82
C ALA A 24 12.96 45.15 19.35
N MET A 25 13.28 46.09 18.46
CA MET A 25 13.03 45.93 17.02
C MET A 25 13.87 44.81 16.40
N VAL A 26 15.17 44.74 16.74
CA VAL A 26 16.06 43.67 16.28
C VAL A 26 15.60 42.31 16.81
N MET A 27 15.20 42.22 18.07
CA MET A 27 14.67 40.99 18.66
C MET A 27 13.37 40.54 17.99
N ALA A 28 12.47 41.47 17.64
CA ALA A 28 11.25 41.15 16.91
C ALA A 28 11.55 40.60 15.50
N LEU A 29 12.46 41.24 14.76
CA LEU A 29 12.88 40.77 13.43
C LEU A 29 13.59 39.40 13.51
N ALA A 30 14.49 39.23 14.48
CA ALA A 30 15.18 37.96 14.71
C ALA A 30 14.19 36.83 15.05
N SER A 31 13.14 37.12 15.83
CA SER A 31 12.09 36.14 16.16
C SER A 31 11.31 35.68 14.93
N ILE A 32 11.01 36.59 13.99
CA ILE A 32 10.33 36.26 12.73
C ILE A 32 11.23 35.36 11.88
N VAL A 33 12.50 35.73 11.69
CA VAL A 33 13.46 34.95 10.91
C VAL A 33 13.63 33.56 11.53
N PHE A 34 13.81 33.49 12.84
CA PHE A 34 13.98 32.22 13.55
C PHE A 34 12.75 31.31 13.42
N ARG A 35 11.53 31.85 13.51
CA ARG A 35 10.29 31.10 13.27
C ARG A 35 10.22 30.53 11.86
N VAL A 36 10.55 31.34 10.86
CA VAL A 36 10.59 30.89 9.45
C VAL A 36 11.66 29.81 9.26
N SER A 37 12.85 29.97 9.83
CA SER A 37 13.93 28.98 9.76
C SER A 37 13.56 27.66 10.45
N ILE A 38 12.92 27.68 11.61
CA ILE A 38 12.45 26.46 12.29
C ILE A 38 11.40 25.74 11.44
N ASN A 39 10.43 26.48 10.90
CA ASN A 39 9.40 25.87 10.06
C ASN A 39 10.01 25.25 8.81
N ALA A 40 10.90 25.96 8.13
CA ALA A 40 11.62 25.44 6.97
C ALA A 40 12.46 24.20 7.31
N HIS A 41 13.13 24.18 8.46
CA HIS A 41 13.91 23.03 8.91
C HIS A 41 13.02 21.81 9.21
N ARG A 42 11.88 22.00 9.88
CA ARG A 42 10.90 20.93 10.14
C ARG A 42 10.33 20.37 8.84
N THR A 43 9.96 21.23 7.89
CA THR A 43 9.50 20.81 6.56
C THR A 43 10.58 20.05 5.81
N ALA A 44 11.84 20.49 5.87
CA ALA A 44 12.96 19.81 5.23
C ALA A 44 13.20 18.40 5.82
N LEU A 45 13.13 18.26 7.15
CA LEU A 45 13.25 16.95 7.79
C LEU A 45 12.10 16.01 7.40
N ALA A 46 10.86 16.50 7.41
CA ALA A 46 9.70 15.71 6.97
C ALA A 46 9.84 15.29 5.50
N ASN A 47 10.27 16.20 4.62
CA ASN A 47 10.51 15.89 3.20
C ASN A 47 11.63 14.84 3.02
N ALA A 48 12.70 14.92 3.83
CA ALA A 48 13.78 13.94 3.77
C ALA A 48 13.30 12.54 4.19
N GLU A 49 12.49 12.45 5.25
CA GLU A 49 11.87 11.19 5.70
C GLU A 49 10.95 10.60 4.61
N ILE A 50 10.08 11.43 4.02
CA ILE A 50 9.19 11.01 2.91
C ILE A 50 10.01 10.48 1.73
N MET A 51 11.05 11.20 1.32
CA MET A 51 11.89 10.78 0.19
C MET A 51 12.64 9.47 0.46
N GLN A 52 13.08 9.24 1.69
CA GLN A 52 13.70 7.97 2.08
C GLN A 52 12.68 6.83 2.02
N LYS A 53 11.46 7.04 2.52
CA LYS A 53 10.36 6.07 2.45
C LYS A 53 9.99 5.73 1.00
N VAL A 54 9.79 6.75 0.15
CA VAL A 54 9.46 6.57 -1.27
C VAL A 54 10.56 5.79 -2.00
N ARG A 55 11.84 6.07 -1.71
CA ARG A 55 12.95 5.31 -2.30
C ARG A 55 12.92 3.85 -1.88
N ALA A 56 12.76 3.57 -0.58
CA ALA A 56 12.71 2.19 -0.08
C ALA A 56 11.55 1.40 -0.71
N ILE A 57 10.35 1.99 -0.80
CA ILE A 57 9.20 1.38 -1.48
C ILE A 57 9.51 1.12 -2.96
N THR A 58 10.09 2.11 -3.64
CA THR A 58 10.41 2.04 -5.07
C THR A 58 11.45 0.97 -5.36
N ASP A 59 12.53 0.92 -4.59
CA ASP A 59 13.60 -0.07 -4.75
C ASP A 59 13.07 -1.49 -4.50
N GLN A 60 12.23 -1.66 -3.47
CA GLN A 60 11.62 -2.95 -3.17
C GLN A 60 10.67 -3.40 -4.28
N LEU A 61 9.76 -2.52 -4.73
CA LEU A 61 8.86 -2.82 -5.86
C LEU A 61 9.63 -3.15 -7.14
N ASN A 62 10.66 -2.37 -7.45
CA ASN A 62 11.50 -2.63 -8.62
C ASN A 62 12.21 -3.99 -8.52
N ALA A 63 12.72 -4.37 -7.34
CA ALA A 63 13.35 -5.67 -7.15
C ALA A 63 12.35 -6.82 -7.39
N ASP A 64 11.15 -6.73 -6.82
CA ASP A 64 10.14 -7.78 -6.92
C ASP A 64 9.54 -7.89 -8.32
N PHE A 65 9.20 -6.75 -8.95
CA PHE A 65 8.65 -6.75 -10.31
C PHE A 65 9.70 -7.06 -11.39
N LYS A 66 11.00 -6.83 -11.12
CA LYS A 66 12.07 -7.32 -11.99
C LYS A 66 12.15 -8.85 -11.96
N GLY A 67 11.84 -9.47 -10.82
CA GLY A 67 11.72 -10.90 -10.65
C GLY A 67 10.38 -11.49 -11.10
N LEU A 68 9.42 -10.68 -11.59
CA LEU A 68 8.06 -11.14 -11.88
C LEU A 68 8.04 -12.40 -12.75
N ASN A 69 7.52 -13.49 -12.20
CA ASN A 69 7.41 -14.76 -12.89
C ASN A 69 6.13 -14.77 -13.73
N LYS A 70 6.25 -14.47 -15.02
CA LYS A 70 5.10 -14.44 -15.95
C LYS A 70 4.50 -15.81 -16.26
N ASP A 71 5.13 -16.89 -15.84
CA ASP A 71 4.55 -18.24 -15.93
C ASP A 71 3.68 -18.57 -14.72
N SER A 72 3.63 -17.69 -13.72
CA SER A 72 2.84 -17.83 -12.48
C SER A 72 1.53 -17.04 -12.52
N GLU A 73 0.73 -17.17 -11.45
CA GLU A 73 -0.48 -16.38 -11.28
C GLU A 73 -0.17 -14.95 -10.84
N ILE A 74 -0.89 -13.99 -11.42
CA ILE A 74 -0.92 -12.60 -10.96
C ILE A 74 -2.38 -12.25 -10.69
N PHE A 75 -2.64 -11.70 -9.51
CA PHE A 75 -3.97 -11.29 -9.10
C PHE A 75 -3.92 -9.83 -8.64
N MET A 76 -4.64 -8.96 -9.34
CA MET A 76 -4.73 -7.55 -9.01
C MET A 76 -6.19 -7.16 -8.82
N VAL A 77 -6.48 -6.41 -7.76
CA VAL A 77 -7.81 -5.86 -7.51
C VAL A 77 -7.70 -4.39 -7.13
N TRP A 78 -8.65 -3.60 -7.61
CA TRP A 78 -8.67 -2.17 -7.34
C TRP A 78 -9.88 -1.83 -6.49
N VAL A 79 -9.63 -1.07 -5.42
CA VAL A 79 -10.65 -0.79 -4.41
C VAL A 79 -10.72 0.72 -4.23
N ALA A 80 -11.88 1.29 -4.54
CA ALA A 80 -12.18 2.69 -4.29
C ALA A 80 -13.23 2.78 -3.18
N ARG A 81 -13.00 3.63 -2.16
CA ARG A 81 -13.97 3.94 -1.11
C ARG A 81 -14.28 5.43 -1.10
N PRO A 82 -15.55 5.83 -0.97
CA PRO A 82 -15.91 7.24 -0.95
C PRO A 82 -15.31 7.91 0.29
N VAL A 83 -14.78 9.11 0.10
CA VAL A 83 -14.31 9.95 1.20
C VAL A 83 -15.50 10.58 1.91
N ALA A 84 -15.51 10.54 3.24
CA ALA A 84 -16.56 11.19 4.02
C ALA A 84 -16.59 12.71 3.76
N PRO A 85 -17.76 13.37 3.81
CA PRO A 85 -17.87 14.83 3.66
C PRO A 85 -16.95 15.58 4.65
N GLY A 86 -16.12 16.49 4.14
CA GLY A 86 -15.10 17.20 4.94
C GLY A 86 -13.86 16.37 5.27
N GLY A 87 -13.74 15.16 4.70
CA GLY A 87 -12.53 14.35 4.72
C GLY A 87 -11.44 14.89 3.80
N ARG A 88 -10.31 14.16 3.75
CA ARG A 88 -9.16 14.51 2.91
C ARG A 88 -9.57 14.52 1.44
N THR A 89 -9.59 15.70 0.82
CA THR A 89 -9.61 15.81 -0.64
C THR A 89 -8.21 15.52 -1.14
N ASP A 90 -8.02 14.45 -1.89
CA ASP A 90 -6.80 14.26 -2.65
C ASP A 90 -6.76 15.26 -3.83
N ASN A 91 -5.66 15.24 -4.60
CA ASN A 91 -5.55 16.11 -5.77
C ASN A 91 -6.37 15.63 -6.97
N ASP A 92 -6.90 14.41 -6.93
CA ASP A 92 -7.64 13.81 -8.04
C ASP A 92 -9.11 14.27 -8.02
N SER A 93 -9.60 14.80 -6.89
CA SER A 93 -10.94 15.41 -6.73
C SER A 93 -12.11 14.49 -7.09
N ASP A 94 -11.86 13.20 -7.25
CA ASP A 94 -12.86 12.19 -7.59
C ASP A 94 -13.75 11.84 -6.38
N GLY A 95 -13.31 12.20 -5.17
CA GLY A 95 -14.04 11.94 -3.92
C GLY A 95 -13.85 10.51 -3.40
N TYR A 96 -12.82 9.78 -3.85
CA TYR A 96 -12.53 8.42 -3.43
C TYR A 96 -11.09 8.22 -2.95
N GLU A 97 -10.90 7.38 -1.95
CA GLU A 97 -9.60 6.84 -1.56
C GLU A 97 -9.39 5.46 -2.17
N ARG A 98 -8.13 5.15 -2.52
CA ARG A 98 -7.77 3.90 -3.18
C ARG A 98 -6.94 2.95 -2.30
N PHE A 99 -7.36 1.69 -2.30
CA PHE A 99 -6.83 0.62 -1.48
C PHE A 99 -6.52 -0.61 -2.34
N ASP A 100 -5.73 -0.45 -3.38
CA ASP A 100 -5.51 -1.51 -4.35
C ASP A 100 -4.64 -2.63 -3.75
N ARG A 101 -4.69 -3.79 -4.40
CA ARG A 101 -3.96 -5.00 -3.97
C ARG A 101 -3.35 -5.65 -5.19
N VAL A 102 -2.14 -6.17 -5.04
CA VAL A 102 -1.54 -7.03 -6.06
C VAL A 102 -0.82 -8.19 -5.40
N VAL A 103 -1.11 -9.38 -5.90
CA VAL A 103 -0.44 -10.64 -5.56
C VAL A 103 0.21 -11.18 -6.82
N PHE A 104 1.46 -11.59 -6.73
CA PHE A 104 2.19 -12.21 -7.82
C PHE A 104 3.28 -13.11 -7.29
N PHE A 105 3.90 -13.90 -8.16
CA PHE A 105 5.12 -14.60 -7.82
C PHE A 105 6.31 -13.91 -8.48
N ALA A 106 7.40 -13.85 -7.73
CA ALA A 106 8.67 -13.35 -8.21
C ALA A 106 9.75 -14.40 -7.99
N ASP A 107 10.70 -14.45 -8.92
CA ASP A 107 11.94 -15.19 -8.80
C ASP A 107 13.04 -14.24 -8.29
N GLY A 108 13.87 -14.72 -7.37
CA GLY A 108 14.88 -13.93 -6.70
C GLY A 108 15.45 -14.66 -5.49
N ASP A 109 16.42 -14.06 -4.80
CA ASP A 109 17.02 -14.67 -3.61
C ASP A 109 16.23 -14.28 -2.36
N PHE A 110 15.23 -15.08 -1.99
CA PHE A 110 14.39 -14.82 -0.83
C PHE A 110 14.88 -15.55 0.41
N GLN A 111 14.73 -14.89 1.56
CA GLN A 111 15.05 -15.43 2.88
C GLN A 111 13.97 -15.03 3.89
N SER A 112 13.65 -15.94 4.81
CA SER A 112 12.75 -15.66 5.93
C SER A 112 13.44 -14.79 6.98
N HIS A 113 12.66 -13.98 7.69
CA HIS A 113 13.11 -13.11 8.77
C HIS A 113 13.19 -13.84 10.12
N GLY A 114 12.11 -14.52 10.52
CA GLY A 114 11.93 -15.10 11.85
C GLY A 114 12.08 -16.62 11.93
N ALA A 115 12.09 -17.34 10.80
CA ALA A 115 12.21 -18.79 10.82
C ALA A 115 13.62 -19.27 11.27
N SER A 116 13.64 -20.33 12.07
CA SER A 116 14.86 -21.00 12.55
C SER A 116 14.77 -22.51 12.29
N PRO A 117 15.60 -23.08 11.39
CA PRO A 117 16.62 -22.40 10.59
C PRO A 117 16.02 -21.41 9.57
N THR A 118 16.83 -20.45 9.12
CA THR A 118 16.43 -19.50 8.07
C THR A 118 16.07 -20.27 6.80
N ILE A 119 14.85 -20.06 6.32
CA ILE A 119 14.33 -20.65 5.09
C ILE A 119 14.80 -19.77 3.94
N ARG A 120 15.27 -20.42 2.87
CA ARG A 120 15.70 -19.76 1.63
C ARG A 120 14.96 -20.37 0.46
N GLY A 121 14.65 -19.56 -0.53
CA GLY A 121 14.03 -20.02 -1.76
C GLY A 121 14.27 -19.05 -2.89
N ASN A 122 14.16 -19.56 -4.11
CA ASN A 122 14.38 -18.79 -5.33
C ASN A 122 13.09 -18.20 -5.92
N THR A 123 11.93 -18.54 -5.35
CA THR A 123 10.62 -18.06 -5.76
C THR A 123 9.79 -17.73 -4.52
N ALA A 124 9.07 -16.61 -4.54
CA ALA A 124 8.16 -16.23 -3.47
C ALA A 124 6.85 -15.67 -4.03
N ARG A 125 5.76 -15.93 -3.31
CA ARG A 125 4.50 -15.20 -3.45
C ARG A 125 4.63 -13.87 -2.72
N ILE A 126 4.32 -12.77 -3.39
CA ILE A 126 4.41 -11.42 -2.84
C ILE A 126 3.06 -10.76 -2.97
N CYS A 127 2.59 -10.14 -1.89
CA CYS A 127 1.38 -9.35 -1.86
C CYS A 127 1.67 -7.94 -1.33
N TYR A 128 1.28 -6.93 -2.11
CA TYR A 128 1.27 -5.53 -1.67
C TYR A 128 -0.15 -5.08 -1.36
N MET A 129 -0.31 -4.48 -0.19
CA MET A 129 -1.59 -3.90 0.24
C MET A 129 -1.43 -2.97 1.41
N LEU A 130 -2.45 -2.16 1.69
CA LEU A 130 -2.55 -1.50 2.99
C LEU A 130 -3.05 -2.49 4.05
N ALA A 131 -2.37 -2.53 5.20
CA ALA A 131 -2.63 -3.48 6.28
C ALA A 131 -3.79 -3.06 7.18
N LYS A 132 -4.50 -4.06 7.70
CA LYS A 132 -5.37 -3.91 8.86
C LYS A 132 -4.55 -3.67 10.13
N LYS A 133 -5.17 -3.08 11.14
CA LYS A 133 -4.58 -2.96 12.48
C LYS A 133 -5.26 -3.89 13.47
N PRO A 134 -4.54 -4.40 14.48
CA PRO A 134 -5.20 -5.07 15.60
C PRO A 134 -6.23 -4.14 16.24
N SER A 135 -7.34 -4.72 16.71
CA SER A 135 -8.28 -3.95 17.52
C SER A 135 -7.68 -3.67 18.89
N PRO A 136 -7.86 -2.46 19.46
CA PRO A 136 -7.45 -2.18 20.84
C PRO A 136 -8.29 -2.97 21.87
N VAL A 137 -9.43 -3.54 21.44
CA VAL A 137 -10.28 -4.36 22.29
C VAL A 137 -9.99 -5.86 22.03
N PRO A 138 -9.56 -6.62 23.04
CA PRO A 138 -9.30 -8.05 22.88
C PRO A 138 -10.50 -8.82 22.35
N GLY A 139 -10.27 -9.72 21.39
CA GLY A 139 -11.30 -10.56 20.78
C GLY A 139 -12.16 -9.88 19.70
N GLN A 140 -11.97 -8.59 19.44
CA GLN A 140 -12.61 -7.90 18.32
C GLN A 140 -11.83 -8.11 17.01
N PRO A 141 -12.51 -8.07 15.85
CA PRO A 141 -11.85 -8.20 14.56
C PRO A 141 -10.87 -7.04 14.30
N PRO A 142 -9.83 -7.25 13.47
CA PRO A 142 -8.90 -6.19 13.08
C PRO A 142 -9.64 -5.00 12.46
N ILE A 143 -9.15 -3.79 12.72
CA ILE A 143 -9.66 -2.56 12.12
C ILE A 143 -9.33 -2.56 10.63
N LYS A 144 -10.36 -2.57 9.79
CA LYS A 144 -10.25 -2.48 8.33
C LYS A 144 -9.55 -1.18 7.92
N VAL A 145 -8.95 -1.18 6.74
CA VAL A 145 -8.09 -0.07 6.28
C VAL A 145 -8.88 1.23 6.10
N ASP A 146 -10.11 1.14 5.60
CA ASP A 146 -11.04 2.25 5.40
C ASP A 146 -11.54 2.86 6.73
N ALA A 147 -11.52 2.08 7.82
CA ALA A 147 -11.80 2.57 9.17
C ALA A 147 -10.58 3.20 9.87
N GLN A 148 -9.39 3.13 9.27
CA GLN A 148 -8.18 3.76 9.80
C GLN A 148 -8.02 5.18 9.28
N LYS A 149 -7.45 6.06 10.12
CA LYS A 149 -6.99 7.37 9.67
C LYS A 149 -5.84 7.24 8.67
N ALA A 150 -5.83 8.10 7.66
CA ALA A 150 -4.83 8.10 6.58
C ALA A 150 -3.38 8.01 7.10
N GLU A 151 -3.02 8.86 8.07
CA GLU A 151 -1.67 8.94 8.64
C GLU A 151 -1.27 7.70 9.48
N GLN A 152 -2.23 6.84 9.80
CA GLN A 152 -2.00 5.64 10.60
C GLN A 152 -1.85 4.40 9.72
N ARG A 153 -2.24 4.44 8.44
CA ARG A 153 -2.23 3.27 7.55
C ARG A 153 -0.79 2.82 7.28
N ILE A 154 -0.63 1.51 7.07
CA ILE A 154 0.67 0.87 6.84
C ILE A 154 0.60 0.17 5.49
N LEU A 155 1.54 0.48 4.60
CA LEU A 155 1.79 -0.33 3.41
C LEU A 155 2.53 -1.61 3.83
N ALA A 156 1.91 -2.74 3.55
CA ALA A 156 2.44 -4.07 3.78
C ALA A 156 2.98 -4.68 2.49
N ARG A 157 4.06 -5.44 2.67
CA ARG A 157 4.59 -6.40 1.70
C ARG A 157 4.63 -7.76 2.38
N ASN A 158 3.60 -8.57 2.14
CA ASN A 158 3.57 -9.94 2.64
C ASN A 158 4.30 -10.86 1.65
N GLN A 159 5.25 -11.65 2.14
CA GLN A 159 6.08 -12.54 1.34
C GLN A 159 6.01 -13.96 1.89
N HIS A 160 5.68 -14.91 1.02
CA HIS A 160 5.74 -16.33 1.32
C HIS A 160 6.70 -17.02 0.35
N ILE A 161 7.79 -17.55 0.87
CA ILE A 161 8.79 -18.30 0.12
C ILE A 161 8.21 -19.65 -0.28
N MET A 162 8.24 -19.97 -1.58
CA MET A 162 7.82 -21.27 -2.07
C MET A 162 8.94 -22.28 -1.82
N THR A 163 8.63 -23.39 -1.14
CA THR A 163 9.64 -24.39 -0.77
C THR A 163 9.07 -25.80 -0.81
N ASP A 164 9.91 -26.78 -1.16
CA ASP A 164 9.62 -28.21 -1.12
C ASP A 164 10.37 -28.91 0.03
N ASP A 165 10.99 -28.15 0.93
CA ASP A 165 11.78 -28.70 2.04
C ASP A 165 10.92 -29.68 2.88
N PRO A 166 11.24 -30.98 2.87
CA PRO A 166 10.43 -31.98 3.55
C PRO A 166 10.44 -31.81 5.07
N THR A 167 11.42 -31.11 5.64
CA THR A 167 11.58 -30.90 7.09
C THR A 167 10.63 -29.85 7.65
N LEU A 168 10.11 -28.96 6.82
CA LEU A 168 9.17 -27.92 7.23
C LEU A 168 7.76 -28.51 7.41
N ALA A 169 6.98 -27.92 8.30
CA ALA A 169 5.57 -28.27 8.44
C ALA A 169 4.80 -27.84 7.18
N ASP A 170 3.97 -28.75 6.66
CA ASP A 170 2.97 -28.39 5.64
C ASP A 170 1.77 -27.76 6.35
N PHE A 171 1.84 -26.42 6.51
CA PHE A 171 0.78 -25.72 7.22
C PHE A 171 -0.46 -25.57 6.34
N LEU A 172 -0.31 -25.22 5.06
CA LEU A 172 -1.41 -24.82 4.19
C LEU A 172 -2.30 -26.00 3.77
N ASP A 173 -3.42 -26.21 4.49
CA ASP A 173 -4.52 -27.07 4.07
C ASP A 173 -5.79 -26.22 3.81
N PRO A 174 -5.99 -25.75 2.57
CA PRO A 174 -7.08 -24.81 2.26
C PRO A 174 -8.48 -25.42 2.43
N ASN A 175 -8.60 -26.74 2.62
CA ASN A 175 -9.89 -27.42 2.77
C ASN A 175 -10.30 -27.60 4.24
N ASN A 176 -9.34 -27.65 5.17
CA ASN A 176 -9.61 -27.94 6.59
C ASN A 176 -9.21 -26.80 7.53
N PHE A 177 -8.80 -25.65 7.00
CA PHE A 177 -8.43 -24.50 7.82
C PHE A 177 -9.61 -23.90 8.59
N THR A 178 -9.42 -23.78 9.89
CA THR A 178 -10.17 -22.84 10.73
C THR A 178 -9.80 -21.39 10.37
N GLY A 179 -10.66 -20.44 10.70
CA GLY A 179 -10.39 -19.02 10.44
C GLY A 179 -9.09 -18.53 11.10
N SER A 180 -8.78 -18.97 12.32
CA SER A 180 -7.53 -18.62 12.98
C SER A 180 -6.31 -19.16 12.24
N GLN A 181 -6.37 -20.38 11.69
CA GLN A 181 -5.29 -20.94 10.88
C GLN A 181 -5.10 -20.15 9.58
N TRP A 182 -6.17 -19.70 8.92
CA TRP A 182 -6.04 -18.80 7.77
C TRP A 182 -5.30 -17.51 8.10
N ARG A 183 -5.64 -16.89 9.23
CA ARG A 183 -4.97 -15.68 9.68
C ARG A 183 -3.52 -15.95 10.04
N GLU A 184 -3.25 -17.02 10.79
CA GLU A 184 -1.91 -17.40 11.21
C GLU A 184 -1.01 -17.67 10.01
N TRP A 185 -1.48 -18.48 9.06
CA TRP A 185 -0.81 -18.73 7.79
C TRP A 185 -0.44 -17.42 7.11
N ASN A 186 -1.42 -16.55 6.82
CA ASN A 186 -1.19 -15.35 6.03
C ASN A 186 -0.37 -14.26 6.74
N ASN A 187 -0.32 -14.25 8.08
CA ASN A 187 0.26 -13.14 8.86
C ASN A 187 1.51 -13.51 9.66
N ARG A 188 1.81 -14.80 9.83
CA ARG A 188 2.92 -15.28 10.66
C ARG A 188 3.90 -16.14 9.89
N TYR A 189 3.40 -16.97 8.98
CA TYR A 189 4.28 -17.81 8.17
C TYR A 189 4.90 -16.99 7.04
N GLU A 190 6.18 -17.24 6.79
CA GLU A 190 6.96 -16.58 5.74
C GLU A 190 7.24 -17.51 4.56
N TYR A 191 6.61 -18.68 4.54
CA TYR A 191 6.81 -19.71 3.54
C TYR A 191 5.52 -20.48 3.28
N ASP A 192 5.43 -21.03 2.07
CA ASP A 192 4.42 -22.00 1.67
C ASP A 192 5.17 -23.28 1.28
N LYS A 193 4.87 -24.41 1.95
CA LYS A 193 5.44 -25.73 1.59
C LYS A 193 4.76 -26.30 0.34
N LEU A 194 4.89 -25.55 -0.75
CA LEU A 194 4.19 -25.75 -2.00
C LEU A 194 5.08 -25.25 -3.13
N SER A 195 5.24 -26.06 -4.17
CA SER A 195 5.87 -25.60 -5.41
C SER A 195 4.91 -24.72 -6.22
N LEU A 196 5.47 -23.90 -7.12
CA LEU A 196 4.67 -23.07 -8.02
C LEU A 196 3.71 -23.89 -8.89
N GLU A 197 4.13 -25.07 -9.35
CA GLU A 197 3.27 -25.97 -10.14
C GLU A 197 2.13 -26.56 -9.32
N GLN A 198 2.36 -26.86 -8.04
CA GLN A 198 1.26 -27.28 -7.16
C GLN A 198 0.29 -26.14 -6.89
N TRP A 199 0.79 -24.89 -6.72
CA TRP A 199 -0.07 -23.71 -6.60
C TRP A 199 -1.03 -23.57 -7.78
N LYS A 200 -0.53 -23.66 -9.02
CA LYS A 200 -1.37 -23.57 -10.23
C LYS A 200 -2.47 -24.63 -10.32
N ARG A 201 -2.25 -25.79 -9.68
CA ARG A 201 -3.18 -26.93 -9.68
C ARG A 201 -4.19 -26.90 -8.54
N ILE A 202 -4.09 -25.94 -7.62
CA ILE A 202 -5.08 -25.78 -6.56
C ILE A 202 -6.46 -25.56 -7.19
N PRO A 203 -7.49 -26.34 -6.81
CA PRO A 203 -8.84 -26.18 -7.33
C PRO A 203 -9.40 -24.77 -7.11
N PHE A 204 -10.22 -24.28 -8.04
CA PHE A 204 -10.79 -22.92 -7.98
C PHE A 204 -11.52 -22.62 -6.65
N ASP A 205 -12.26 -23.60 -6.13
CA ASP A 205 -13.00 -23.45 -4.86
C ASP A 205 -12.08 -23.24 -3.65
N SER A 206 -10.88 -23.81 -3.66
CA SER A 206 -9.87 -23.54 -2.64
C SER A 206 -9.15 -22.22 -2.95
N LYS A 207 -8.90 -21.94 -4.23
CA LYS A 207 -8.23 -20.72 -4.71
C LYS A 207 -8.98 -19.46 -4.29
N LYS A 208 -10.31 -19.44 -4.35
CA LYS A 208 -11.10 -18.26 -3.98
C LYS A 208 -10.94 -17.88 -2.50
N ASN A 209 -10.85 -18.87 -1.62
CA ASN A 209 -10.58 -18.67 -0.21
C ASN A 209 -9.16 -18.12 0.00
N ILE A 210 -8.18 -18.73 -0.65
CA ILE A 210 -6.78 -18.31 -0.60
C ILE A 210 -6.61 -16.85 -1.06
N LEU A 211 -7.11 -16.50 -2.23
CA LEU A 211 -6.98 -15.15 -2.78
C LEU A 211 -7.73 -14.11 -1.94
N SER A 212 -8.90 -14.47 -1.39
CA SER A 212 -9.62 -13.58 -0.47
C SER A 212 -8.81 -13.35 0.81
N VAL A 213 -8.23 -14.42 1.38
CA VAL A 213 -7.40 -14.33 2.58
C VAL A 213 -6.13 -13.53 2.33
N ILE A 214 -5.47 -13.68 1.19
CA ILE A 214 -4.25 -12.93 0.90
C ILE A 214 -4.57 -11.45 0.69
N THR A 215 -5.58 -11.13 -0.12
CA THR A 215 -5.84 -9.74 -0.56
C THR A 215 -6.68 -8.92 0.40
N GLY A 216 -7.40 -9.56 1.32
CA GLY A 216 -8.36 -8.84 2.18
C GLY A 216 -9.65 -8.47 1.48
N ILE A 217 -9.93 -9.03 0.29
CA ILE A 217 -11.06 -8.67 -0.56
C ILE A 217 -11.88 -9.90 -0.89
N LYS A 218 -13.19 -9.74 -0.99
CA LYS A 218 -14.09 -10.80 -1.43
C LYS A 218 -13.79 -11.16 -2.89
N PHE A 219 -13.27 -12.36 -3.11
CA PHE A 219 -13.12 -12.91 -4.46
C PHE A 219 -14.13 -14.03 -4.68
N ASP A 220 -15.07 -13.82 -5.61
CA ASP A 220 -16.22 -14.68 -5.86
C ASP A 220 -17.06 -14.91 -4.57
N VAL A 221 -17.36 -16.16 -4.22
CA VAL A 221 -18.10 -16.54 -3.00
C VAL A 221 -17.19 -17.36 -2.09
N PRO A 222 -16.31 -16.72 -1.29
CA PRO A 222 -15.44 -17.41 -0.35
C PRO A 222 -16.23 -17.99 0.83
N THR A 223 -15.76 -19.10 1.38
CA THR A 223 -16.35 -19.75 2.57
C THR A 223 -15.67 -19.32 3.87
N VAL A 224 -14.53 -18.62 3.79
CA VAL A 224 -13.79 -18.09 4.95
C VAL A 224 -14.40 -16.77 5.36
N ALA A 225 -14.61 -16.54 6.66
CA ALA A 225 -15.15 -15.27 7.16
C ALA A 225 -14.19 -14.09 6.93
N GLU A 226 -14.75 -12.91 6.65
CA GLU A 226 -14.02 -11.69 6.30
C GLU A 226 -13.00 -11.25 7.36
N ASP A 227 -13.27 -11.51 8.63
CA ASP A 227 -12.37 -11.16 9.74
C ASP A 227 -10.97 -11.76 9.59
N PHE A 228 -10.82 -12.85 8.84
CA PHE A 228 -9.56 -13.54 8.63
C PHE A 228 -8.83 -13.13 7.34
N TRP A 229 -9.39 -12.22 6.54
CA TRP A 229 -8.82 -11.82 5.26
C TRP A 229 -7.82 -10.66 5.36
N GLY A 230 -6.82 -10.64 4.50
CA GLY A 230 -5.80 -9.59 4.41
C GLY A 230 -4.71 -9.71 5.47
N CYS A 231 -3.76 -8.77 5.43
CA CYS A 231 -2.69 -8.67 6.41
C CYS A 231 -3.10 -7.75 7.55
N SER A 232 -2.70 -8.12 8.76
CA SER A 232 -2.80 -7.35 9.99
C SER A 232 -1.39 -7.14 10.50
N ILE A 233 -0.99 -5.87 10.65
CA ILE A 233 0.32 -5.52 11.19
C ILE A 233 0.11 -4.83 12.54
N ASP A 234 0.84 -5.31 13.54
CA ASP A 234 1.00 -4.63 14.81
C ASP A 234 2.49 -4.30 14.97
N PRO A 235 2.89 -3.03 14.87
CA PRO A 235 4.29 -2.64 15.07
C PRO A 235 4.87 -3.03 16.43
N ALA A 236 4.03 -3.29 17.44
CA ALA A 236 4.46 -3.79 18.74
C ALA A 236 4.70 -5.32 18.77
N ASP A 237 4.27 -6.03 17.74
CA ASP A 237 4.38 -7.47 17.62
C ASP A 237 5.52 -7.85 16.65
N PRO A 238 6.64 -8.41 17.17
CA PRO A 238 7.80 -8.75 16.36
C PRO A 238 7.47 -9.79 15.27
N ASP A 239 6.46 -10.62 15.47
CA ASP A 239 6.10 -11.66 14.50
C ASP A 239 5.36 -11.07 13.29
N SER A 240 4.96 -9.79 13.30
CA SER A 240 4.30 -9.14 12.16
C SER A 240 5.20 -8.15 11.40
N ILE A 241 6.38 -7.83 11.96
CA ILE A 241 7.25 -6.76 11.43
C ILE A 241 7.83 -7.09 10.06
N HIS A 242 7.98 -8.38 9.74
CA HIS A 242 8.50 -8.86 8.45
C HIS A 242 7.63 -8.43 7.26
N MET A 243 6.37 -8.06 7.50
CA MET A 243 5.45 -7.54 6.48
C MET A 243 5.43 -6.02 6.37
N LEU A 244 6.00 -5.28 7.32
CA LEU A 244 5.93 -3.81 7.36
C LEU A 244 6.87 -3.23 6.31
N LEU A 245 6.32 -2.57 5.29
CA LEU A 245 7.12 -1.86 4.29
C LEU A 245 7.23 -0.36 4.61
N CYS A 246 6.10 0.30 4.89
CA CYS A 246 6.11 1.72 5.20
C CYS A 246 4.87 2.15 6.00
N GLU A 247 5.08 2.94 7.05
CA GLU A 247 4.00 3.59 7.79
C GLU A 247 3.63 4.96 7.20
N GLY A 248 2.37 5.35 7.37
CA GLY A 248 1.85 6.66 6.97
C GLY A 248 1.51 6.76 5.48
N VAL A 249 1.25 5.63 4.82
CA VAL A 249 0.79 5.60 3.43
C VAL A 249 -0.73 5.65 3.41
N ALA A 250 -1.31 6.79 3.03
CA ALA A 250 -2.74 7.00 3.06
C ALA A 250 -3.47 6.15 2.01
N GLU A 251 -2.94 6.13 0.79
CA GLU A 251 -3.51 5.39 -0.34
C GLU A 251 -2.43 4.61 -1.07
N PHE A 252 -2.86 3.49 -1.66
CA PHE A 252 -2.03 2.70 -2.56
C PHE A 252 -2.82 2.49 -3.86
N LYS A 253 -2.44 3.22 -4.91
CA LYS A 253 -3.04 3.15 -6.24
C LYS A 253 -2.12 2.35 -7.17
N ILE A 254 -2.68 1.38 -7.87
CA ILE A 254 -2.03 0.66 -8.97
C ILE A 254 -2.83 0.95 -10.23
N GLN A 255 -2.15 1.42 -11.27
CA GLN A 255 -2.75 1.62 -12.58
C GLN A 255 -1.85 1.03 -13.66
N SER A 256 -2.45 0.64 -14.77
CA SER A 256 -1.72 0.18 -15.95
C SER A 256 -2.00 1.09 -17.14
N TRP A 257 -1.04 1.24 -18.03
CA TRP A 257 -1.27 1.92 -19.30
C TRP A 257 -2.06 1.00 -20.24
N TYR A 258 -3.21 1.47 -20.74
CA TYR A 258 -4.05 0.73 -21.67
C TYR A 258 -4.02 1.34 -23.07
N ASP A 259 -3.31 0.69 -23.98
CA ASP A 259 -3.07 1.21 -25.33
C ASP A 259 -4.35 1.40 -26.15
N ALA A 260 -5.39 0.59 -25.95
CA ALA A 260 -6.65 0.76 -26.70
C ALA A 260 -7.37 2.08 -26.38
N GLN A 261 -7.19 2.61 -25.17
CA GLN A 261 -7.81 3.88 -24.73
C GLN A 261 -6.81 5.02 -24.53
N GLN A 262 -5.50 4.76 -24.69
CA GLN A 262 -4.42 5.73 -24.51
C GLN A 262 -4.46 6.47 -23.16
N ARG A 263 -4.77 5.74 -22.07
CA ARG A 263 -4.83 6.30 -20.71
C ARG A 263 -4.43 5.27 -19.64
N TRP A 264 -4.33 5.73 -18.40
CA TRP A 264 -4.13 4.89 -17.22
C TRP A 264 -5.46 4.31 -16.74
N ILE A 265 -5.48 3.02 -16.38
CA ILE A 265 -6.67 2.33 -15.87
C ILE A 265 -6.35 1.47 -14.63
N PRO A 266 -7.30 1.25 -13.71
CA PRO A 266 -8.62 1.87 -13.67
C PRO A 266 -8.60 3.26 -13.00
N GLU A 267 -9.51 4.13 -13.42
CA GLU A 267 -9.79 5.44 -12.85
C GLU A 267 -11.24 5.54 -12.38
N VAL A 268 -11.46 6.27 -11.28
CA VAL A 268 -12.80 6.45 -10.72
C VAL A 268 -13.59 7.46 -11.55
N ASP A 269 -12.95 8.56 -11.94
CA ASP A 269 -13.50 9.61 -12.80
C ASP A 269 -12.46 9.94 -13.89
N PRO A 270 -12.41 9.12 -14.97
CA PRO A 270 -11.44 9.29 -16.05
C PRO A 270 -11.45 10.67 -16.72
N ASP A 271 -12.62 11.25 -17.00
CA ASP A 271 -12.75 12.55 -17.66
C ASP A 271 -12.77 13.76 -16.72
N ARG A 272 -12.86 13.52 -15.41
CA ARG A 272 -12.82 14.51 -14.33
C ARG A 272 -14.03 15.45 -14.34
N ASP A 273 -15.17 14.98 -14.81
CA ASP A 273 -16.41 15.74 -14.83
C ASP A 273 -17.18 15.71 -13.49
N GLY A 274 -16.69 14.93 -12.52
CA GLY A 274 -17.28 14.77 -11.19
C GLY A 274 -18.43 13.75 -11.16
N THR A 275 -18.64 12.99 -12.24
CA THR A 275 -19.64 11.93 -12.33
C THR A 275 -18.98 10.55 -12.37
N LEU A 276 -19.80 9.50 -12.26
CA LEU A 276 -19.35 8.10 -12.35
C LEU A 276 -19.82 7.46 -13.67
N ALA A 277 -20.18 8.26 -14.67
CA ALA A 277 -20.76 7.75 -15.91
C ALA A 277 -19.75 6.87 -16.65
N ASP A 278 -18.49 7.29 -16.67
CA ASP A 278 -17.36 6.70 -17.39
C ASP A 278 -16.42 5.85 -16.50
N THR A 279 -16.68 5.78 -15.19
CA THR A 279 -15.84 5.03 -14.23
C THR A 279 -15.48 3.61 -14.69
N ASP A 280 -14.23 3.21 -14.43
CA ASP A 280 -13.74 1.84 -14.65
C ASP A 280 -14.13 0.87 -13.51
N PHE A 281 -14.70 1.40 -12.42
CA PHE A 281 -15.12 0.63 -11.26
C PHE A 281 -16.54 0.08 -11.45
N ILE A 282 -16.84 -1.04 -10.80
CA ILE A 282 -18.20 -1.59 -10.87
C ILE A 282 -19.15 -0.66 -10.12
N MET A 283 -20.29 -0.37 -10.72
CA MET A 283 -21.33 0.48 -10.13
C MET A 283 -22.27 -0.34 -9.26
N ALA A 284 -22.69 0.22 -8.14
CA ALA A 284 -23.75 -0.34 -7.31
C ALA A 284 -25.05 -0.44 -8.12
N PRO A 285 -25.99 -1.33 -7.76
CA PRO A 285 -27.26 -1.49 -8.46
C PRO A 285 -28.10 -0.21 -8.61
N SER A 286 -27.88 0.78 -7.73
CA SER A 286 -28.53 2.10 -7.79
C SER A 286 -28.00 3.00 -8.92
N GLY A 287 -26.83 2.71 -9.48
CA GLY A 287 -26.20 3.48 -10.55
C GLY A 287 -25.56 4.81 -10.13
N ASN A 288 -25.59 5.17 -8.84
CA ASN A 288 -25.12 6.48 -8.34
C ASN A 288 -23.89 6.39 -7.43
N ALA A 289 -23.35 5.20 -7.21
CA ALA A 289 -22.19 4.96 -6.37
C ALA A 289 -21.44 3.72 -6.88
N LEU A 290 -20.19 3.57 -6.46
CA LEU A 290 -19.42 2.35 -6.72
C LEU A 290 -19.97 1.18 -5.87
N ASP A 291 -19.94 -0.02 -6.43
CA ASP A 291 -20.22 -1.24 -5.68
C ASP A 291 -19.02 -1.55 -4.78
N LEU A 292 -19.26 -1.53 -3.47
CA LEU A 292 -18.19 -1.74 -2.48
C LEU A 292 -17.78 -3.22 -2.34
N GLU A 293 -18.62 -4.14 -2.80
CA GLU A 293 -18.44 -5.58 -2.72
C GLU A 293 -17.97 -6.19 -4.05
N ALA A 294 -18.39 -5.61 -5.18
CA ALA A 294 -17.94 -6.02 -6.51
C ALA A 294 -16.75 -5.16 -6.96
N VAL A 295 -15.54 -5.62 -6.67
CA VAL A 295 -14.32 -4.90 -7.07
C VAL A 295 -13.90 -5.27 -8.49
N PRO A 296 -13.43 -4.32 -9.32
CA PRO A 296 -12.74 -4.66 -10.55
C PRO A 296 -11.42 -5.37 -10.23
N GLY A 297 -10.99 -6.26 -11.12
CA GLY A 297 -9.78 -7.04 -10.94
C GLY A 297 -9.33 -7.81 -12.17
N VAL A 298 -8.12 -8.34 -12.10
CA VAL A 298 -7.51 -9.21 -13.11
C VAL A 298 -6.92 -10.41 -12.40
N LEU A 299 -7.29 -11.60 -12.87
CA LEU A 299 -6.61 -12.84 -12.55
C LEU A 299 -5.90 -13.33 -13.81
N TYR A 300 -4.60 -13.56 -13.72
CA TYR A 300 -3.76 -14.07 -14.80
C TYR A 300 -3.09 -15.36 -14.33
N PRO A 301 -2.80 -16.35 -15.20
CA PRO A 301 -3.24 -16.47 -16.60
C PRO A 301 -4.52 -17.32 -16.76
N TYR A 302 -5.11 -17.27 -17.94
CA TYR A 302 -6.05 -18.25 -18.47
C TYR A 302 -5.32 -19.18 -19.45
N PRO A 303 -5.62 -20.49 -19.47
CA PRO A 303 -6.50 -21.27 -18.57
C PRO A 303 -5.84 -21.64 -17.22
N PRO A 304 -6.62 -22.10 -16.21
CA PRO A 304 -8.06 -22.35 -16.28
C PRO A 304 -8.94 -21.20 -15.76
N HIS A 305 -8.39 -20.26 -14.99
CA HIS A 305 -9.23 -19.34 -14.21
C HIS A 305 -9.05 -17.86 -14.56
N GLY A 306 -7.99 -17.49 -15.28
CA GLY A 306 -7.72 -16.09 -15.58
C GLY A 306 -8.86 -15.35 -16.30
N GLY A 307 -8.94 -14.05 -16.09
CA GLY A 307 -9.98 -13.17 -16.60
C GLY A 307 -9.76 -11.72 -16.17
N VAL A 308 -10.42 -10.81 -16.89
CA VAL A 308 -10.44 -9.37 -16.60
C VAL A 308 -11.88 -9.00 -16.24
N LEU A 309 -12.05 -8.27 -15.14
CA LEU A 309 -13.29 -7.64 -14.75
C LEU A 309 -13.02 -6.16 -14.48
N ILE A 310 -13.31 -5.30 -15.46
CA ILE A 310 -13.23 -3.84 -15.32
C ILE A 310 -14.46 -3.27 -16.02
N ARG A 311 -15.13 -2.27 -15.43
CA ARG A 311 -16.31 -1.68 -16.07
C ARG A 311 -15.90 -1.03 -17.38
N ASN A 312 -16.78 -1.08 -18.38
CA ASN A 312 -16.57 -0.52 -19.71
C ASN A 312 -15.38 -1.11 -20.50
N ILE A 313 -14.77 -2.20 -20.02
CA ILE A 313 -13.69 -2.90 -20.72
C ILE A 313 -14.08 -4.38 -20.88
N SER A 314 -14.20 -4.81 -22.14
CA SER A 314 -14.34 -6.22 -22.49
C SER A 314 -13.03 -6.71 -23.07
N TYR A 315 -12.38 -7.66 -22.40
CA TYR A 315 -11.12 -8.25 -22.85
C TYR A 315 -11.28 -9.77 -23.00
N PRO A 316 -10.86 -10.38 -24.13
CA PRO A 316 -11.04 -11.80 -24.36
C PRO A 316 -10.33 -12.64 -23.30
N ARG A 317 -11.07 -13.56 -22.65
CA ARG A 317 -10.54 -14.39 -21.57
C ARG A 317 -9.38 -15.28 -22.03
N ASP A 318 -9.46 -15.77 -23.26
CA ASP A 318 -8.44 -16.57 -23.92
C ASP A 318 -7.16 -15.80 -24.25
N GLN A 319 -7.21 -14.46 -24.23
CA GLN A 319 -6.03 -13.59 -24.38
C GLN A 319 -5.44 -13.16 -23.02
N VAL A 320 -5.96 -13.63 -21.89
CA VAL A 320 -5.34 -13.39 -20.58
C VAL A 320 -4.17 -14.36 -20.40
N ASP A 321 -3.16 -14.24 -21.26
CA ASP A 321 -2.06 -15.18 -21.39
C ASP A 321 -0.70 -14.47 -21.54
N LYS A 322 0.38 -15.25 -21.54
CA LYS A 322 1.75 -14.73 -21.62
C LYS A 322 2.04 -14.02 -22.94
N ALA A 323 1.41 -14.41 -24.04
CA ALA A 323 1.65 -13.83 -25.35
C ALA A 323 1.09 -12.40 -25.44
N HIS A 324 -0.04 -12.16 -24.80
CA HIS A 324 -0.73 -10.86 -24.78
C HIS A 324 -0.50 -10.08 -23.48
N PHE A 325 0.43 -10.51 -22.62
CA PHE A 325 0.65 -9.95 -21.28
C PHE A 325 0.67 -8.41 -21.22
N ASN A 326 1.32 -7.77 -22.20
CA ASN A 326 1.47 -6.31 -22.25
C ASN A 326 0.21 -5.57 -22.73
N GLU A 327 -0.78 -6.29 -23.24
CA GLU A 327 -2.05 -5.77 -23.77
C GLU A 327 -3.20 -5.95 -22.77
N ILE A 328 -3.01 -6.78 -21.73
CA ILE A 328 -4.03 -7.06 -20.72
C ILE A 328 -4.33 -5.78 -19.93
N PRO A 329 -5.55 -5.25 -19.98
CA PRO A 329 -5.93 -4.09 -19.18
C PRO A 329 -5.76 -4.40 -17.69
N GLY A 330 -5.02 -3.57 -16.96
CA GLY A 330 -4.71 -3.76 -15.54
C GLY A 330 -3.31 -4.33 -15.26
N LEU A 331 -2.69 -5.03 -16.22
CA LEU A 331 -1.29 -5.48 -16.14
C LEU A 331 -0.42 -4.66 -17.08
N GLY A 332 -0.87 -4.54 -18.33
CA GLY A 332 -0.35 -3.63 -19.36
C GLY A 332 1.15 -3.72 -19.63
N ARG A 333 1.63 -2.86 -20.53
CA ARG A 333 3.07 -2.69 -20.80
C ARG A 333 3.81 -1.96 -19.68
N ALA A 334 3.07 -1.18 -18.89
CA ALA A 334 3.60 -0.30 -17.86
C ALA A 334 2.62 -0.23 -16.70
N LEU A 335 3.16 -0.34 -15.48
CA LEU A 335 2.45 -0.16 -14.24
C LEU A 335 2.90 1.14 -13.57
N LYS A 336 1.95 1.87 -13.02
CA LYS A 336 2.15 3.08 -12.22
C LYS A 336 1.65 2.79 -10.80
N PHE A 337 2.53 2.99 -9.83
CA PHE A 337 2.21 2.90 -8.42
C PHE A 337 2.20 4.32 -7.83
N THR A 338 1.10 4.69 -7.17
CA THR A 338 0.97 5.99 -6.50
C THR A 338 0.76 5.77 -5.00
N PHE A 339 1.47 6.55 -4.20
CA PHE A 339 1.40 6.56 -2.73
C PHE A 339 1.11 8.01 -2.29
N THR A 340 0.17 8.20 -1.37
CA THR A 340 -0.24 9.53 -0.88
C THR A 340 -0.17 9.68 0.63
#